data_AF-A0AAU6BWM3-F1
#
_entry.id   AF-A0AAU6BWM3-F1
#
_cell.length_a   1.000
_cell.length_b   1.000
_cell.length_c   1.000
_cell.angle_alpha   90.00
_cell.angle_beta   90.00
_cell.angle_gamma   90.00
#
_symmetry.space_group_name_H-M   'P 1'
#
loop_
_entity.id
_entity.type
_entity.pdbx_description
1 polymer ?
#
loop_
_entity_poly.entity_id
_entity_poly.type
_entity_poly.pdbx_seq_one_letter_code
_entity_poly.pdbx_strand_id
1 'polypeptide(L)'
;MTVGRRIFLGAFTAGAVTVAVAPDAAADGEYTEYTAPAQFYGTSTTAHTVTINHKATSGSAVALNVTSDNPETSAMYLTGVESGRGTLKIAHVGYADGSDANASALSIDLQTSGTASQGIYLTATNGATKGALLVLRNNDGLDDLVVKGTGRIGVGIDRGATPQSQLHVVQRGGAASAILAEGAVRLADVTTEPTNAPAAAGGGSLYARDGKLFWKGSAGTVTQLASA
;
A
#
# COMPACT_ATOMS: atom_id res chain seq x y z
N MET A 1 11.31 49.26 17.91
CA MET A 1 11.41 48.48 19.17
C MET A 1 11.53 47.02 18.80
N THR A 2 12.71 46.43 18.97
CA THR A 2 12.96 45.01 18.71
C THR A 2 12.51 44.23 19.94
N VAL A 3 11.52 43.35 19.79
CA VAL A 3 11.06 42.48 20.87
C VAL A 3 12.17 41.45 21.08
N GLY A 4 12.90 41.56 22.19
CA GLY A 4 13.89 40.57 22.58
C GLY A 4 13.23 39.20 22.73
N ARG A 5 13.56 38.26 21.84
CA ARG A 5 13.18 36.86 21.97
C ARG A 5 13.93 36.29 23.19
N ARG A 6 13.24 36.16 24.31
CA ARG A 6 13.74 35.47 25.49
C ARG A 6 13.66 33.96 25.22
N ILE A 7 14.80 33.30 25.10
CA ILE A 7 14.88 31.85 25.17
C ILE A 7 14.90 31.50 26.66
N PHE A 8 13.83 30.93 27.19
CA PHE A 8 13.84 30.33 28.51
C PHE A 8 14.46 28.93 28.39
N LEU A 9 15.73 28.82 28.77
CA LEU A 9 16.43 27.54 28.91
C LEU A 9 16.14 27.01 30.31
N GLY A 10 15.43 25.88 30.41
CA GLY A 10 15.26 25.14 31.66
C GLY A 10 16.58 24.52 32.15
N ALA A 11 16.52 23.79 33.26
CA ALA A 11 17.69 23.15 33.87
C ALA A 11 18.32 22.08 32.93
N PHE A 12 19.59 22.26 32.58
CA PHE A 12 20.41 21.27 31.89
C PHE A 12 21.28 20.53 32.92
N THR A 13 21.25 19.19 32.91
CA THR A 13 22.20 18.37 33.65
C THR A 13 23.53 18.36 32.90
N ALA A 14 24.65 18.50 33.62
CA ALA A 14 25.97 18.83 33.10
C ALA A 14 26.38 18.08 31.82
N GLY A 15 26.48 18.84 30.74
CA GLY A 15 27.08 18.50 29.45
C GLY A 15 27.24 19.82 28.69
N ALA A 16 28.32 20.00 27.93
CA ALA A 16 28.55 21.24 27.18
C ALA A 16 27.46 21.40 26.11
N VAL A 17 26.51 22.30 26.34
CA VAL A 17 25.51 22.68 25.34
C VAL A 17 26.09 23.82 24.50
N THR A 18 26.52 23.51 23.27
CA THR A 18 26.91 24.55 22.31
C THR A 18 25.66 25.07 21.61
N VAL A 19 25.28 26.31 21.90
CA VAL A 19 24.22 27.01 21.15
C VAL A 19 24.87 27.85 20.07
N ALA A 20 24.78 27.41 18.82
CA ALA A 20 25.16 28.23 17.67
C ALA A 20 24.06 29.29 17.44
N VAL A 21 24.34 30.54 17.79
CA VAL A 21 23.49 31.70 17.51
C VAL A 21 23.99 32.42 16.26
N ALA A 22 23.63 31.90 15.08
CA ALA A 22 23.81 32.56 13.80
C ALA A 22 22.64 32.22 12.86
N PRO A 23 22.25 33.12 11.92
CA PRO A 23 21.20 32.84 10.94
C PRO A 23 21.53 31.66 10.02
N ASP A 24 22.82 31.33 9.89
CA ASP A 24 23.37 30.26 9.04
C ASP A 24 24.31 29.34 9.85
N ALA A 25 23.81 28.79 10.96
CA ALA A 25 24.55 27.75 11.68
C ALA A 25 24.57 26.44 10.87
N ALA A 26 25.48 26.34 9.90
CA ALA A 26 25.84 25.07 9.29
C ALA A 26 26.70 24.29 10.30
N ALA A 27 26.19 23.16 10.79
CA ALA A 27 27.07 22.16 11.38
C ALA A 27 27.91 21.59 10.24
N ASP A 28 29.21 21.89 10.26
CA ASP A 28 30.21 21.23 9.42
C ASP A 28 30.20 19.72 9.72
N GLY A 29 30.57 18.90 8.71
CA GLY A 29 30.32 17.46 8.60
C GLY A 29 31.04 16.54 9.60
N GLU A 30 31.16 16.95 10.87
CA GLU A 30 31.72 16.17 11.95
C GLU A 30 30.66 15.23 12.53
N TYR A 31 30.78 13.94 12.19
CA TYR A 31 29.99 12.88 12.78
C TYR A 31 30.46 12.65 14.21
N THR A 32 29.67 13.07 15.20
CA THR A 32 29.87 12.67 16.59
C THR A 32 29.01 11.44 16.87
N GLU A 33 29.64 10.31 17.22
CA GLU A 33 28.92 9.13 17.68
C GLU A 33 28.26 9.42 19.03
N TYR A 34 26.93 9.38 19.07
CA TYR A 34 26.17 9.55 20.30
C TYR A 34 25.71 8.17 20.79
N THR A 35 26.03 7.85 22.04
CA THR A 35 25.54 6.64 22.72
C THR A 35 24.08 6.77 23.18
N ALA A 36 23.55 7.99 23.19
CA ALA A 36 22.15 8.29 23.49
C ALA A 36 21.40 8.71 22.20
N PRO A 37 20.11 8.39 22.08
CA PRO A 37 19.34 8.73 20.88
C PRO A 37 19.11 10.24 20.77
N ALA A 38 19.24 10.78 19.55
CA ALA A 38 18.70 12.10 19.22
C ALA A 38 17.17 12.01 19.16
N GLN A 39 16.46 12.88 19.88
CA GLN A 39 15.00 12.83 20.00
C GLN A 39 14.39 14.23 19.94
N PHE A 40 13.25 14.33 19.26
CA PHE A 40 12.46 15.57 19.17
C PHE A 40 11.02 15.27 19.57
N TYR A 41 10.47 16.07 20.48
CA TYR A 41 9.09 15.95 20.95
C TYR A 41 8.30 17.20 20.58
N GLY A 42 7.11 17.01 20.03
CA GLY A 42 6.19 18.09 19.68
C GLY A 42 4.80 17.81 20.22
N THR A 43 4.14 18.85 20.71
CA THR A 43 2.75 18.82 21.22
C THR A 43 1.86 19.82 20.48
N SER A 44 2.36 20.40 19.38
CA SER A 44 1.65 21.40 18.59
C SER A 44 0.46 20.81 17.85
N THR A 45 -0.62 21.58 17.76
CA THR A 45 -1.81 21.27 16.96
C THR A 45 -1.79 21.88 15.56
N THR A 46 -0.78 22.69 15.24
CA THR A 46 -0.70 23.46 13.99
C THR A 46 0.63 23.33 13.25
N ALA A 47 1.63 22.68 13.85
CA ALA A 47 2.97 22.57 13.30
C ALA A 47 3.49 21.13 13.38
N HIS A 48 4.41 20.80 12.49
CA HIS A 48 5.14 19.52 12.52
C HIS A 48 6.25 19.58 13.58
N THR A 49 6.54 18.44 14.22
CA THR A 49 7.69 18.31 15.13
C THR A 49 9.02 18.43 14.39
N VAL A 50 9.11 17.83 13.20
CA VAL A 50 10.30 17.85 12.34
C VAL A 50 9.87 18.09 10.89
N THR A 51 10.65 18.86 10.13
CA THR A 51 10.48 19.04 8.68
C THR A 51 11.85 18.99 8.02
N ILE A 52 12.01 18.10 7.04
CA ILE A 52 13.26 17.89 6.29
C ILE A 52 12.99 18.25 4.83
N ASN A 53 13.78 19.16 4.27
CA ASN A 53 13.57 19.69 2.93
C ASN A 53 14.86 19.60 2.11
N HIS A 54 14.75 19.04 0.90
CA HIS A 54 15.76 19.19 -0.15
C HIS A 54 15.26 20.19 -1.19
N LYS A 55 16.04 21.24 -1.47
CA LYS A 55 15.64 22.34 -2.36
C LYS A 55 16.46 22.45 -3.64
N ALA A 56 17.53 21.66 -3.78
CA ALA A 56 18.27 21.63 -5.04
C ALA A 56 17.39 21.00 -6.14
N THR A 57 17.57 21.47 -7.37
CA THR A 57 16.77 21.07 -8.54
C THR A 57 17.48 20.02 -9.42
N SER A 58 18.66 19.56 -9.02
CA SER A 58 19.47 18.57 -9.76
C SER A 58 20.53 17.94 -8.86
N GLY A 59 21.06 16.78 -9.26
CA GLY A 59 22.11 16.05 -8.56
C GLY A 59 21.61 14.73 -7.96
N SER A 60 22.42 14.14 -7.09
CA SER A 60 22.16 12.81 -6.48
C SER A 60 21.82 12.87 -4.99
N ALA A 61 21.77 14.07 -4.40
CA ALA A 61 21.42 14.23 -3.01
C ALA A 61 19.93 13.95 -2.77
N VAL A 62 19.61 13.42 -1.59
CA VAL A 62 18.24 13.12 -1.16
C VAL A 62 17.86 13.97 0.06
N ALA A 63 16.57 14.11 0.32
CA ALA A 63 16.10 14.82 1.51
C ALA A 63 16.42 14.07 2.80
N LEU A 64 16.21 12.75 2.82
CA LEU A 64 16.44 11.90 3.97
C LEU A 64 17.01 10.56 3.50
N ASN A 65 18.14 10.15 4.09
CA ASN A 65 18.70 8.81 3.96
C ASN A 65 18.72 8.16 5.36
N VAL A 66 18.23 6.93 5.48
CA VAL A 66 18.17 6.17 6.73
C VAL A 66 18.73 4.78 6.48
N THR A 67 19.71 4.39 7.28
CA THR A 67 20.41 3.09 7.19
C THR A 67 20.50 2.46 8.57
N SER A 68 20.48 1.13 8.61
CA SER A 68 20.68 0.36 9.85
C SER A 68 21.47 -0.90 9.54
N ASP A 69 22.49 -1.17 10.35
CA ASP A 69 23.26 -2.42 10.32
C ASP A 69 22.76 -3.43 11.36
N ASN A 70 21.75 -3.07 12.17
CA ASN A 70 21.20 -3.95 13.20
C ASN A 70 20.19 -4.95 12.60
N PRO A 71 20.46 -6.28 12.61
CA PRO A 71 19.56 -7.27 12.03
C PRO A 71 18.33 -7.58 12.92
N GLU A 72 18.35 -7.21 14.19
CA GLU A 72 17.34 -7.61 15.19
C GLU A 72 16.13 -6.67 15.25
N THR A 73 16.19 -5.52 14.58
CA THR A 73 15.14 -4.50 14.64
C THR A 73 14.91 -3.85 13.29
N SER A 74 13.70 -3.32 13.08
CA SER A 74 13.39 -2.60 11.85
C SER A 74 14.21 -1.31 11.77
N ALA A 75 14.80 -1.03 10.61
CA ALA A 75 15.55 0.21 10.36
C ALA A 75 14.70 1.47 10.59
N MET A 76 13.38 1.38 10.43
CA MET A 76 12.43 2.46 10.69
C MET A 76 11.12 1.89 11.25
N TYR A 77 10.64 2.48 12.35
CA TYR A 77 9.29 2.29 12.86
C TYR A 77 8.46 3.55 12.60
N LEU A 78 7.20 3.36 12.21
CA LEU A 78 6.23 4.44 12.07
C LEU A 78 4.89 3.98 12.66
N THR A 79 4.29 4.83 13.48
CA THR A 79 2.97 4.59 14.09
C THR A 79 2.14 5.86 14.06
N GLY A 80 0.85 5.71 13.87
CA GLY A 80 -0.14 6.79 13.78
C GLY A 80 -1.53 6.28 14.13
N VAL A 81 -2.47 7.20 14.36
CA VAL A 81 -3.83 6.91 14.84
C VAL A 81 -4.88 7.70 14.05
N GLU A 82 -4.68 7.80 12.74
CA GLU A 82 -5.49 8.63 11.85
C GLU A 82 -6.93 8.10 11.72
N SER A 83 -7.92 9.00 11.72
CA SER A 83 -9.34 8.65 11.50
C SER A 83 -9.80 8.76 10.04
N GLY A 84 -9.01 9.43 9.19
CA GLY A 84 -9.41 9.73 7.80
C GLY A 84 -8.24 10.06 6.88
N ARG A 85 -7.03 9.59 7.21
CA ARG A 85 -5.79 9.77 6.44
C ARG A 85 -4.99 8.47 6.48
N GLY A 86 -3.95 8.36 5.64
CA GLY A 86 -2.96 7.30 5.77
C GLY A 86 -1.87 7.71 6.76
N THR A 87 -1.37 6.76 7.55
CA THR A 87 -0.26 6.95 8.50
C THR A 87 1.02 7.41 7.80
N LEU A 88 1.32 6.82 6.63
CA LEU A 88 2.32 7.33 5.70
C LEU A 88 1.62 7.81 4.43
N LYS A 89 1.83 9.08 4.07
CA LYS A 89 1.36 9.64 2.80
C LYS A 89 2.55 10.00 1.92
N ILE A 90 2.67 9.33 0.78
CA ILE A 90 3.65 9.62 -0.26
C ILE A 90 2.93 10.30 -1.43
N ALA A 91 3.57 11.30 -2.03
CA ALA A 91 3.09 11.96 -3.24
C ALA A 91 4.26 12.11 -4.22
N HIS A 92 4.11 11.52 -5.41
CA HIS A 92 4.97 11.81 -6.55
C HIS A 92 4.33 12.97 -7.33
N VAL A 93 5.08 14.07 -7.51
CA VAL A 93 4.66 15.18 -8.37
C VAL A 93 5.20 14.88 -9.76
N GLY A 94 4.33 14.36 -10.62
CA GLY A 94 4.70 13.94 -11.96
C GLY A 94 4.80 15.07 -12.98
N TYR A 95 5.02 14.68 -14.23
CA TYR A 95 5.13 15.59 -15.37
C TYR A 95 3.98 15.38 -16.35
N ALA A 96 3.40 16.48 -16.84
CA ALA A 96 2.23 16.42 -17.74
C ALA A 96 2.54 15.78 -19.11
N ASP A 97 3.82 15.71 -19.49
CA ASP A 97 4.29 15.10 -20.74
C ASP A 97 4.57 13.59 -20.60
N GLY A 98 4.41 13.01 -19.40
CA GLY A 98 4.67 11.60 -19.14
C GLY A 98 6.15 11.21 -19.18
N SER A 99 7.06 12.19 -19.04
CA SER A 99 8.51 11.95 -19.02
C SER A 99 9.00 11.17 -17.79
N ASP A 100 8.14 10.95 -16.80
CA ASP A 100 8.36 10.17 -15.59
C ASP A 100 7.94 8.70 -15.70
N ALA A 101 7.90 8.15 -16.91
CA ALA A 101 7.46 6.76 -17.15
C ALA A 101 8.22 5.68 -16.34
N ASN A 102 9.44 5.99 -15.88
CA ASN A 102 10.26 5.10 -15.05
C ASN A 102 10.29 5.50 -13.55
N ALA A 103 9.54 6.52 -13.15
CA ALA A 103 9.42 6.92 -11.76
C ALA A 103 8.40 6.04 -11.02
N SER A 104 8.52 6.00 -9.69
CA SER A 104 7.54 5.33 -8.83
C SER A 104 7.35 6.10 -7.54
N ALA A 105 6.16 5.99 -6.95
CA ALA A 105 5.92 6.52 -5.60
C ALA A 105 6.63 5.68 -4.53
N LEU A 106 6.77 4.37 -4.76
CA LEU A 106 7.46 3.42 -3.87
C LEU A 106 8.20 2.39 -4.72
N SER A 107 9.50 2.22 -4.45
CA SER A 107 10.36 1.18 -5.03
C SER A 107 10.98 0.36 -3.90
N ILE A 108 11.01 -0.97 -4.05
CA ILE A 108 11.54 -1.91 -3.05
C ILE A 108 12.48 -2.87 -3.77
N ASP A 109 13.70 -3.00 -3.27
CA ASP A 109 14.73 -3.92 -3.77
C ASP A 109 15.08 -4.95 -2.70
N LEU A 110 14.93 -6.23 -3.04
CA LEU A 110 15.28 -7.36 -2.17
C LEU A 110 16.64 -7.90 -2.61
N GLN A 111 17.69 -7.36 -2.00
CA GLN A 111 19.07 -7.62 -2.41
C GLN A 111 19.57 -8.99 -1.96
N THR A 112 20.66 -9.43 -2.61
CA THR A 112 21.38 -10.70 -2.41
C THR A 112 20.74 -11.91 -3.07
N SER A 113 21.50 -12.58 -3.94
CA SER A 113 21.08 -13.84 -4.57
C SER A 113 20.78 -14.90 -3.51
N GLY A 114 19.64 -15.58 -3.64
CA GLY A 114 19.19 -16.60 -2.69
C GLY A 114 18.46 -16.06 -1.46
N THR A 115 18.18 -14.75 -1.39
CA THR A 115 17.34 -14.18 -0.32
C THR A 115 15.92 -14.76 -0.33
N ALA A 116 15.38 -14.99 0.87
CA ALA A 116 14.00 -15.43 1.10
C ALA A 116 13.12 -14.32 1.69
N SER A 117 13.62 -13.07 1.73
CA SER A 117 12.88 -11.94 2.28
C SER A 117 11.56 -11.71 1.53
N GLN A 118 10.53 -11.31 2.27
CA GLN A 118 9.25 -10.90 1.68
C GLN A 118 9.33 -9.45 1.20
N GLY A 119 8.55 -9.10 0.17
CA GLY A 119 8.39 -7.72 -0.27
C GLY A 119 7.45 -6.94 0.67
N ILE A 120 6.14 -7.06 0.45
CA ILE A 120 5.13 -6.38 1.26
C ILE A 120 4.34 -7.42 2.05
N TYR A 121 4.29 -7.25 3.38
CA TYR A 121 3.48 -8.05 4.29
C TYR A 121 2.43 -7.16 4.97
N LEU A 122 1.16 -7.56 4.92
CA LEU A 122 0.05 -6.86 5.57
C LEU A 122 -0.72 -7.82 6.48
N THR A 123 -1.00 -7.37 7.71
CA THR A 123 -1.79 -8.11 8.68
C THR A 123 -2.58 -7.17 9.59
N ALA A 124 -3.54 -7.73 10.32
CA ALA A 124 -4.27 -7.05 11.39
C ALA A 124 -4.22 -7.92 12.65
N THR A 125 -3.19 -7.71 13.48
CA THR A 125 -2.81 -8.60 14.59
C THR A 125 -3.85 -8.64 15.72
N ASN A 126 -4.64 -7.58 15.90
CA ASN A 126 -5.72 -7.51 16.88
C ASN A 126 -7.10 -7.95 16.34
N GLY A 127 -7.12 -8.64 15.21
CA GLY A 127 -8.34 -9.13 14.55
C GLY A 127 -8.52 -8.55 13.15
N ALA A 128 -9.28 -9.26 12.32
CA ALA A 128 -9.47 -8.90 10.92
C ALA A 128 -10.04 -7.48 10.76
N THR A 129 -9.40 -6.67 9.92
CA THR A 129 -9.90 -5.34 9.57
C THR A 129 -11.16 -5.44 8.70
N LYS A 130 -12.07 -4.48 8.88
CA LYS A 130 -13.25 -4.31 8.01
C LYS A 130 -12.91 -3.60 6.70
N GLY A 131 -11.80 -2.86 6.68
CA GLY A 131 -11.33 -2.13 5.50
C GLY A 131 -10.80 -3.05 4.42
N ALA A 132 -10.59 -2.53 3.21
CA ALA A 132 -9.85 -3.25 2.19
C ALA A 132 -8.37 -3.39 2.58
N LEU A 133 -7.76 -4.52 2.23
CA LEU A 133 -6.33 -4.79 2.45
C LEU A 133 -5.48 -4.07 1.39
N LEU A 134 -5.99 -3.99 0.15
CA LEU A 134 -5.36 -3.30 -0.98
C LEU A 134 -6.44 -2.65 -1.85
N VAL A 135 -6.21 -1.42 -2.29
CA VAL A 135 -7.07 -0.72 -3.24
C VAL A 135 -6.22 0.06 -4.23
N LEU A 136 -6.35 -0.22 -5.52
CA LEU A 136 -5.75 0.54 -6.62
C LEU A 136 -6.88 1.26 -7.37
N ARG A 137 -6.77 2.60 -7.44
CA ARG A 137 -7.76 3.49 -8.05
C ARG A 137 -7.05 4.52 -8.91
N ASN A 138 -7.11 4.29 -10.21
CA ASN A 138 -6.63 5.18 -11.24
C ASN A 138 -7.79 5.72 -12.07
N ASN A 139 -8.71 4.85 -12.48
CA ASN A 139 -9.86 5.25 -13.29
C ASN A 139 -11.02 5.76 -12.42
N ASP A 140 -11.71 6.80 -12.89
CA ASP A 140 -12.79 7.39 -12.13
C ASP A 140 -13.98 6.42 -11.99
N GLY A 141 -14.63 6.45 -10.83
CA GLY A 141 -15.72 5.55 -10.49
C GLY A 141 -15.36 4.08 -10.33
N LEU A 142 -14.10 3.66 -10.50
CA LEU A 142 -13.67 2.26 -10.44
C LEU A 142 -12.77 1.94 -9.24
N ASP A 143 -12.84 0.68 -8.81
CA ASP A 143 -11.75 -0.04 -8.15
C ASP A 143 -11.07 -0.90 -9.24
N ASP A 144 -9.93 -0.44 -9.77
CA ASP A 144 -9.19 -1.16 -10.83
C ASP A 144 -8.71 -2.52 -10.33
N LEU A 145 -8.22 -2.54 -9.09
CA LEU A 145 -7.98 -3.74 -8.31
C LEU A 145 -8.32 -3.47 -6.85
N VAL A 146 -9.04 -4.38 -6.20
CA VAL A 146 -9.31 -4.31 -4.77
C VAL A 146 -9.27 -5.69 -4.13
N VAL A 147 -8.61 -5.78 -2.98
CA VAL A 147 -8.69 -6.92 -2.05
C VAL A 147 -9.41 -6.44 -0.80
N LYS A 148 -10.63 -6.93 -0.58
CA LYS A 148 -11.46 -6.51 0.57
C LYS A 148 -10.95 -7.17 1.86
N GLY A 149 -11.35 -6.65 3.02
CA GLY A 149 -11.04 -7.28 4.33
C GLY A 149 -11.61 -8.69 4.49
N THR A 150 -12.60 -9.07 3.68
CA THR A 150 -13.13 -10.44 3.58
C THR A 150 -12.26 -11.38 2.73
N GLY A 151 -11.18 -10.87 2.12
CA GLY A 151 -10.33 -11.62 1.19
C GLY A 151 -10.87 -11.72 -0.24
N ARG A 152 -12.08 -11.22 -0.52
CA ARG A 152 -12.62 -11.20 -1.90
C ARG A 152 -11.91 -10.16 -2.76
N ILE A 153 -11.76 -10.49 -4.04
CA ILE A 153 -11.04 -9.68 -5.03
C ILE A 153 -12.01 -9.12 -6.07
N GLY A 154 -11.90 -7.83 -6.34
CA GLY A 154 -12.56 -7.17 -7.46
C GLY A 154 -11.53 -6.66 -8.46
N VAL A 155 -11.78 -6.90 -9.75
CA VAL A 155 -10.96 -6.37 -10.85
C VAL A 155 -11.85 -5.53 -11.76
N GLY A 156 -11.56 -4.23 -11.79
CA GLY A 156 -12.36 -3.24 -12.48
C GLY A 156 -13.81 -3.30 -12.03
N ILE A 157 -14.14 -3.36 -10.74
CA ILE A 157 -15.54 -3.25 -10.27
C ILE A 157 -15.87 -1.78 -9.98
N ASP A 158 -17.15 -1.45 -9.82
CA ASP A 158 -17.54 -0.09 -9.43
C ASP A 158 -16.95 0.23 -8.05
N ARG A 159 -16.46 1.47 -7.90
CA ARG A 159 -15.71 1.90 -6.72
C ARG A 159 -16.51 1.67 -5.44
N GLY A 160 -15.93 0.93 -4.51
CA GLY A 160 -16.56 0.64 -3.22
C GLY A 160 -17.56 -0.51 -3.24
N ALA A 161 -17.93 -1.03 -4.41
CA ALA A 161 -18.82 -2.18 -4.53
C ALA A 161 -18.23 -3.42 -3.83
N THR A 162 -19.12 -4.34 -3.47
CA THR A 162 -18.76 -5.62 -2.86
C THR A 162 -18.60 -6.67 -3.96
N PRO A 163 -17.43 -7.33 -4.09
CA PRO A 163 -17.29 -8.47 -4.99
C PRO A 163 -18.34 -9.55 -4.68
N GLN A 164 -19.01 -10.02 -5.74
CA GLN A 164 -20.10 -10.99 -5.63
C GLN A 164 -19.61 -12.44 -5.52
N SER A 165 -18.33 -12.69 -5.78
CA SER A 165 -17.64 -13.98 -5.64
C SER A 165 -16.27 -13.78 -5.01
N GLN A 166 -15.50 -14.86 -4.82
CA GLN A 166 -14.12 -14.78 -4.34
C GLN A 166 -13.25 -13.93 -5.28
N LEU A 167 -13.47 -14.04 -6.59
CA LEU A 167 -12.92 -13.18 -7.63
C LEU A 167 -14.08 -12.67 -8.49
N HIS A 168 -14.21 -11.36 -8.63
CA HIS A 168 -15.21 -10.70 -9.47
C HIS A 168 -14.50 -9.81 -10.49
N VAL A 169 -14.56 -10.20 -11.77
CA VAL A 169 -13.94 -9.48 -12.89
C VAL A 169 -15.03 -8.91 -13.79
N VAL A 170 -14.93 -7.62 -14.12
CA VAL A 170 -15.84 -6.96 -15.06
C VAL A 170 -15.05 -6.52 -16.28
N GLN A 171 -15.48 -6.94 -17.48
CA GLN A 171 -14.90 -6.45 -18.72
C GLN A 171 -15.18 -4.96 -18.88
N ARG A 172 -14.13 -4.14 -19.00
CA ARG A 172 -14.24 -2.70 -19.22
C ARG A 172 -14.10 -2.35 -20.69
N GLY A 173 -14.55 -1.15 -21.05
CA GLY A 173 -14.60 -0.69 -22.44
C GLY A 173 -13.23 -0.79 -23.14
N GLY A 174 -13.23 -1.26 -24.38
CA GLY A 174 -12.02 -1.45 -25.18
C GLY A 174 -11.29 -2.79 -24.98
N ALA A 175 -11.60 -3.56 -23.92
CA ALA A 175 -11.07 -4.90 -23.76
C ALA A 175 -11.86 -5.91 -24.61
N ALA A 176 -11.17 -6.86 -25.26
CA ALA A 176 -11.81 -7.91 -26.05
C ALA A 176 -12.44 -9.03 -25.20
N SER A 177 -11.95 -9.22 -23.97
CA SER A 177 -12.42 -10.25 -23.04
C SER A 177 -12.27 -9.80 -21.59
N ALA A 178 -13.12 -10.29 -20.69
CA ALA A 178 -12.91 -10.16 -19.23
C ALA A 178 -11.68 -10.95 -18.76
N ILE A 179 -11.51 -12.17 -19.29
CA ILE A 179 -10.43 -13.10 -18.94
C ILE A 179 -9.94 -13.74 -20.24
N LEU A 180 -8.64 -13.70 -20.48
CA LEU A 180 -7.94 -14.51 -21.48
C LEU A 180 -7.08 -15.53 -20.74
N ALA A 181 -7.19 -16.81 -21.10
CA ALA A 181 -6.39 -17.88 -20.53
C ALA A 181 -5.59 -18.59 -21.63
N GLU A 182 -4.29 -18.36 -21.69
CA GLU A 182 -3.37 -19.04 -22.60
C GLU A 182 -2.78 -20.27 -21.91
N GLY A 183 -3.53 -21.38 -21.95
CA GLY A 183 -3.17 -22.63 -21.27
C GLY A 183 -4.40 -23.40 -20.80
N ALA A 184 -4.19 -24.45 -20.00
CA ALA A 184 -5.27 -25.25 -19.44
C ALA A 184 -5.87 -24.59 -18.19
N VAL A 185 -7.21 -24.61 -18.07
CA VAL A 185 -7.93 -24.23 -16.86
C VAL A 185 -8.39 -25.49 -16.16
N ARG A 186 -7.89 -25.74 -14.94
CA ARG A 186 -8.35 -26.85 -14.10
C ARG A 186 -9.51 -26.39 -13.23
N LEU A 187 -10.59 -27.16 -13.26
CA LEU A 187 -11.74 -26.97 -12.38
C LEU A 187 -11.74 -28.12 -11.38
N ALA A 188 -11.65 -27.79 -10.09
CA ALA A 188 -11.76 -28.78 -9.03
C ALA A 188 -13.23 -29.19 -8.84
N ASP A 189 -13.45 -30.43 -8.43
CA ASP A 189 -14.79 -30.89 -8.08
C ASP A 189 -15.35 -30.06 -6.93
N VAL A 190 -16.55 -29.51 -7.15
CA VAL A 190 -17.26 -28.79 -6.10
C VAL A 190 -17.85 -29.78 -5.11
N THR A 191 -17.82 -29.41 -3.82
CA THR A 191 -18.46 -30.22 -2.77
C THR A 191 -19.98 -30.11 -2.80
N THR A 192 -20.50 -28.98 -3.31
CA THR A 192 -21.92 -28.71 -3.48
C THR A 192 -22.18 -28.13 -4.86
N GLU A 193 -23.28 -28.54 -5.48
CA GLU A 193 -23.72 -27.94 -6.74
C GLU A 193 -23.89 -26.42 -6.56
N PRO A 194 -23.38 -25.59 -7.47
CA PRO A 194 -23.51 -24.15 -7.35
C PRO A 194 -24.97 -23.72 -7.21
N THR A 195 -25.23 -22.78 -6.31
CA THR A 195 -26.47 -22.02 -6.34
C THR A 195 -26.54 -21.22 -7.64
N ASN A 196 -27.74 -20.86 -8.07
CA ASN A 196 -27.90 -20.00 -9.25
C ASN A 196 -27.09 -18.71 -9.05
N ALA A 197 -26.44 -18.22 -10.11
CA ALA A 197 -25.85 -16.89 -10.11
C ALA A 197 -26.88 -15.86 -9.62
N PRO A 198 -26.46 -14.78 -8.93
CA PRO A 198 -27.39 -13.77 -8.45
C PRO A 198 -28.34 -13.34 -9.59
N ALA A 199 -29.65 -13.44 -9.37
CA ALA A 199 -30.65 -13.24 -10.42
C ALA A 199 -30.52 -11.90 -11.17
N ALA A 200 -29.94 -10.89 -10.50
CA ALA A 200 -29.69 -9.56 -11.06
C ALA A 200 -28.57 -9.51 -12.13
N ALA A 201 -27.66 -10.50 -12.19
CA ALA A 201 -26.53 -10.53 -13.13
C ALA A 201 -26.76 -11.43 -14.35
N GLY A 202 -27.74 -12.35 -14.31
CA GLY A 202 -27.98 -13.33 -15.36
C GLY A 202 -26.88 -14.41 -15.45
N GLY A 203 -26.79 -15.07 -16.61
CA GLY A 203 -25.74 -16.06 -16.90
C GLY A 203 -26.01 -17.47 -16.32
N GLY A 204 -24.98 -18.09 -15.76
CA GLY A 204 -25.02 -19.43 -15.18
C GLY A 204 -23.68 -19.82 -14.54
N SER A 205 -23.58 -21.06 -14.07
CA SER A 205 -22.41 -21.57 -13.35
C SER A 205 -21.78 -22.74 -14.12
N LEU A 206 -20.50 -22.61 -14.47
CA LEU A 206 -19.67 -23.71 -14.97
C LEU A 206 -18.92 -24.35 -13.81
N TYR A 207 -18.99 -25.66 -13.66
CA TYR A 207 -18.35 -26.37 -12.54
C TYR A 207 -17.99 -27.81 -12.89
N ALA A 208 -17.08 -28.40 -12.11
CA ALA A 208 -16.77 -29.81 -12.17
C ALA A 208 -17.38 -30.55 -10.96
N ARG A 209 -17.80 -31.80 -11.17
CA ARG A 209 -18.23 -32.71 -10.10
C ARG A 209 -18.00 -34.16 -10.52
N ASP A 210 -17.41 -34.96 -9.64
CA ASP A 210 -17.07 -36.36 -9.89
C ASP A 210 -16.26 -36.53 -11.20
N GLY A 211 -15.32 -35.61 -11.46
CA GLY A 211 -14.49 -35.57 -12.67
C GLY A 211 -15.19 -35.12 -13.96
N LYS A 212 -16.49 -34.79 -13.91
CA LYS A 212 -17.29 -34.38 -15.09
C LYS A 212 -17.49 -32.88 -15.12
N LEU A 213 -17.68 -32.32 -16.32
CA LEU A 213 -17.93 -30.89 -16.52
C LEU A 213 -19.42 -30.60 -16.67
N PHE A 214 -19.94 -29.59 -15.96
CA PHE A 214 -21.35 -29.20 -15.98
C PHE A 214 -21.54 -27.70 -16.18
N TRP A 215 -22.64 -27.35 -16.84
CA TRP A 215 -23.19 -25.99 -16.89
C TRP A 215 -24.58 -25.96 -16.26
N LYS A 216 -24.78 -25.03 -15.32
CA LYS A 216 -26.09 -24.72 -14.73
C LYS A 216 -26.56 -23.35 -15.20
N GLY A 217 -27.55 -23.30 -16.07
CA GLY A 217 -28.09 -22.05 -16.61
C GLY A 217 -28.92 -21.26 -15.59
N SER A 218 -29.27 -20.01 -15.92
CA SER A 218 -30.06 -19.11 -15.06
C SER A 218 -31.43 -19.66 -14.64
N ALA A 219 -32.05 -20.51 -15.46
CA ALA A 219 -33.30 -21.20 -15.13
C ALA A 219 -33.14 -22.38 -14.16
N GLY A 220 -31.91 -22.67 -13.71
CA GLY A 220 -31.58 -23.79 -12.83
C GLY A 220 -31.34 -25.12 -13.53
N THR A 221 -31.53 -25.20 -14.84
CA THR A 221 -31.26 -26.42 -15.64
C THR A 221 -29.78 -26.75 -15.63
N VAL A 222 -29.45 -27.99 -15.23
CA VAL A 222 -28.09 -28.54 -15.22
C VAL A 222 -27.86 -29.39 -16.47
N THR A 223 -26.76 -29.14 -17.17
CA THR A 223 -26.33 -29.87 -18.38
C THR A 223 -24.92 -30.40 -18.17
N GLN A 224 -24.71 -31.70 -18.36
CA GLN A 224 -23.36 -32.27 -18.43
C GLN A 224 -22.75 -31.92 -19.80
N LEU A 225 -21.58 -31.30 -19.80
CA LEU A 225 -20.85 -30.89 -21.01
C LEU A 225 -19.78 -31.90 -21.42
N ALA A 226 -19.16 -32.58 -20.47
CA ALA A 226 -18.14 -33.60 -20.70
C ALA A 226 -18.15 -34.67 -19.61
N SER A 227 -17.77 -35.90 -19.96
CA SER A 227 -17.54 -37.00 -19.01
C SER A 227 -16.12 -36.97 -18.43
N ALA A 228 -15.92 -37.73 -17.36
CA ALA A 228 -14.59 -38.09 -16.86
C ALA A 228 -13.85 -38.99 -17.85
#